data_AF-A0A945YSC0-F1
#
_entry.id   AF-A0A945YSC0-F1
#
_cell.length_a   1.000
_cell.length_b   1.000
_cell.length_c   1.000
_cell.angle_alpha   90.00
_cell.angle_beta   90.00
_cell.angle_gamma   90.00
#
_symmetry.space_group_name_H-M   'P 1'
#
loop_
_entity.id
_entity.type
_entity.pdbx_description
1 polymer ?
#
loop_
_entity_poly.entity_id
_entity_poly.type
_entity_poly.pdbx_seq_one_letter_code
_entity_poly.pdbx_strand_id
1 'polypeptide(L)'
;MKNLKLFDCGRVGLGVGGNFIPHLIFDYVITSHQFNPTPYFTKQLSQSRIKTQNKVEELHNQGLGYTKIHRYLRENGYEVGKSRTCVDSMIKKMNKRNQFFSQPILDGIGNFRVKMIEV
;
A
#
# COMPACT_ATOMS: atom_id res chain seq x y z
N MET A 1 11.13 -45.08 -12.29
CA MET A 1 10.57 -44.32 -11.15
C MET A 1 11.74 -43.65 -10.44
N LYS A 2 11.90 -42.32 -10.60
CA LYS A 2 13.11 -41.58 -10.19
C LYS A 2 13.11 -41.33 -8.67
N ASN A 3 14.31 -41.39 -8.10
CA ASN A 3 14.67 -41.20 -6.69
C ASN A 3 13.92 -40.08 -5.96
N LEU A 4 13.19 -40.45 -4.90
CA LEU A 4 12.74 -39.57 -3.81
C LEU A 4 13.70 -39.65 -2.60
N LYS A 5 15.01 -39.58 -2.86
CA LYS A 5 16.06 -39.57 -1.81
C LYS A 5 16.68 -38.18 -1.58
N LEU A 6 15.91 -37.10 -1.77
CA LEU A 6 16.43 -35.74 -1.58
C LEU A 6 16.16 -35.16 -0.18
N PHE A 7 15.41 -35.87 0.67
CA PHE A 7 15.11 -35.44 2.04
C PHE A 7 15.25 -36.59 3.07
N ASP A 8 16.18 -37.52 2.84
CA ASP A 8 16.60 -38.43 3.90
C ASP A 8 17.49 -37.64 4.87
N CYS A 9 16.84 -36.87 5.75
CA CYS A 9 17.48 -36.32 6.94
C CYS A 9 17.68 -37.50 7.88
N GLY A 10 18.68 -38.35 7.55
CA GLY A 10 19.19 -39.35 8.48
C GLY A 10 19.36 -38.63 9.80
N ARG A 11 18.72 -39.13 10.86
CA ARG A 11 18.67 -38.51 12.19
C ARG A 11 20.10 -38.16 12.62
N VAL A 12 20.58 -36.98 12.25
CA VAL A 12 21.66 -36.31 12.93
C VAL A 12 20.98 -35.88 14.22
N GLY A 13 20.94 -36.82 15.17
CA GLY A 13 20.50 -36.51 16.52
C GLY A 13 21.44 -35.42 16.98
N LEU A 14 20.97 -34.17 16.96
CA LEU A 14 21.69 -32.99 17.39
C LEU A 14 21.89 -33.02 18.91
N GLY A 15 22.34 -34.14 19.50
CA GLY A 15 22.61 -34.28 20.94
C GLY A 15 21.55 -33.63 21.84
N VAL A 16 20.28 -33.63 21.43
CA VAL A 16 19.21 -32.93 22.15
C VAL A 16 18.72 -33.84 23.27
N GLY A 17 19.54 -33.95 24.31
CA GLY A 17 19.08 -34.42 25.60
C GLY A 17 18.02 -33.46 26.11
N GLY A 18 16.75 -33.83 25.97
CA GLY A 18 15.57 -33.37 26.73
C GLY A 18 15.14 -31.90 26.64
N ASN A 19 16.08 -30.96 26.63
CA ASN A 19 15.83 -29.58 27.04
C ASN A 19 16.02 -28.56 25.92
N PHE A 20 16.61 -28.90 24.77
CA PHE A 20 16.87 -27.94 23.68
C PHE A 20 16.07 -28.25 22.42
N ILE A 21 15.37 -27.25 21.89
CA ILE A 21 14.55 -27.34 20.66
C ILE A 21 15.17 -26.46 19.55
N PRO A 22 15.41 -27.00 18.34
CA PRO A 22 15.89 -26.20 17.20
C PRO A 22 14.80 -25.28 16.67
N HIS A 23 15.14 -24.00 16.50
CA HIS A 23 14.27 -22.98 15.93
C HIS A 23 14.93 -22.37 14.68
N LEU A 24 14.18 -22.30 13.58
CA LEU A 24 14.54 -21.52 12.40
C LEU A 24 14.16 -20.06 12.65
N ILE A 25 15.14 -19.16 12.57
CA ILE A 25 14.95 -17.73 12.70
C ILE A 25 15.34 -17.09 11.39
N PHE A 26 14.51 -16.18 10.90
CA PHE A 26 14.78 -15.38 9.71
C PHE A 26 14.37 -13.93 9.93
N ASP A 27 15.00 -13.04 9.18
CA ASP A 27 14.61 -11.63 9.14
C ASP A 27 13.57 -11.45 8.03
N TYR A 28 12.40 -10.92 8.35
CA TYR A 28 11.42 -10.51 7.35
C TYR A 28 11.40 -8.99 7.26
N VAL A 29 11.80 -8.45 6.12
CA VAL A 29 11.86 -7.01 5.89
C VAL A 29 10.77 -6.64 4.91
N ILE A 30 9.93 -5.68 5.30
CA ILE A 30 8.90 -5.10 4.46
C ILE A 30 9.12 -3.60 4.35
N THR A 31 9.19 -3.10 3.11
CA THR A 31 9.25 -1.69 2.77
C THR A 31 7.95 -1.31 2.07
N SER A 32 7.12 -0.54 2.76
CA SER A 32 5.79 -0.13 2.27
C SER A 32 5.53 1.34 2.56
N HIS A 33 4.93 2.04 1.59
CA HIS A 33 4.45 3.41 1.76
C HIS A 33 3.28 3.52 2.76
N GLN A 34 2.67 2.39 3.15
CA GLN A 34 1.55 2.31 4.09
C GLN A 34 1.95 2.67 5.53
N PHE A 35 3.23 2.52 5.90
CA PHE A 35 3.72 2.92 7.22
C PHE A 35 3.95 4.43 7.35
N ASN A 36 3.70 5.21 6.29
CA ASN A 36 3.92 6.64 6.30
C ASN A 36 2.75 7.37 6.98
N PRO A 37 2.99 8.15 8.06
CA PRO A 37 1.94 8.90 8.78
C PRO A 37 1.37 10.10 7.98
N THR A 38 1.48 10.12 6.65
CA THR A 38 1.01 11.23 5.83
C THR A 38 -0.48 11.56 6.06
N PRO A 39 -0.87 12.83 5.88
CA PRO A 39 -2.26 13.25 5.96
C PRO A 39 -3.19 12.63 4.90
N TYR A 40 -2.66 11.87 3.93
CA TYR A 40 -3.46 11.14 2.96
C TYR A 40 -4.28 10.01 3.61
N PHE A 41 -3.78 9.45 4.72
CA PHE A 41 -4.46 8.38 5.46
C PHE A 41 -5.26 8.89 6.66
N THR A 42 -4.90 10.05 7.23
CA THR A 42 -5.42 10.46 8.54
C THR A 42 -6.63 11.39 8.46
N LYS A 43 -6.86 12.09 7.33
CA LYS A 43 -7.97 13.04 7.20
C LYS A 43 -9.16 12.44 6.46
N GLN A 44 -10.22 12.11 7.20
CA GLN A 44 -11.51 11.76 6.61
C GLN A 44 -12.11 12.96 5.87
N LEU A 45 -12.60 12.71 4.65
CA LEU A 45 -13.30 13.70 3.85
C LEU A 45 -14.82 13.59 4.09
N SER A 46 -15.52 14.72 4.05
CA SER A 46 -16.99 14.71 4.07
C SER A 46 -17.54 14.02 2.82
N GLN A 47 -18.74 13.44 2.93
CA GLN A 47 -19.42 12.77 1.81
C GLN A 47 -19.63 13.71 0.61
N SER A 48 -19.99 14.98 0.84
CA SER A 48 -20.13 15.97 -0.23
C SER A 48 -18.82 16.19 -0.99
N ARG A 49 -17.70 16.23 -0.26
CA ARG A 49 -16.37 16.45 -0.84
C ARG A 49 -15.87 15.23 -1.60
N ILE A 50 -16.20 14.02 -1.16
CA ILE A 50 -15.95 12.78 -1.91
C ILE A 50 -16.74 12.79 -3.21
N LYS A 51 -18.05 13.09 -3.16
CA LYS A 51 -18.91 13.18 -4.36
C LYS A 51 -18.36 14.18 -5.39
N THR A 52 -17.95 15.36 -4.95
CA THR A 52 -17.33 16.37 -5.83
C THR A 52 -16.01 15.88 -6.43
N GLN A 53 -15.12 15.26 -5.63
CA GLN A 53 -13.84 14.74 -6.14
C GLN A 53 -14.03 13.63 -7.16
N ASN A 54 -14.93 12.68 -6.90
CA ASN A 54 -15.25 11.59 -7.83
C ASN A 54 -15.76 12.15 -9.16
N LYS A 55 -16.61 13.18 -9.13
CA LYS A 55 -17.10 13.82 -10.37
C LYS A 55 -16.01 14.57 -11.11
N VAL A 56 -15.10 15.25 -10.40
CA VAL A 56 -13.91 15.89 -11.01
C VAL A 56 -13.05 14.85 -11.72
N GLU A 57 -12.78 13.71 -11.07
CA GLU A 57 -11.98 12.63 -11.64
C GLU A 57 -12.65 12.02 -12.88
N GLU A 58 -13.95 11.72 -12.82
CA GLU A 58 -14.74 11.24 -13.96
C GLU A 58 -14.62 12.16 -15.18
N LEU A 59 -14.88 13.46 -15.00
CA LEU A 59 -14.84 14.46 -16.08
C LEU A 59 -13.42 14.69 -16.59
N HIS A 60 -12.43 14.65 -15.70
CA HIS A 60 -11.02 14.76 -16.08
C HIS A 60 -10.57 13.57 -16.94
N ASN A 61 -11.00 12.35 -16.57
CA ASN A 61 -10.69 11.14 -17.33
C ASN A 61 -11.38 11.10 -18.70
N GLN A 62 -12.49 11.84 -18.87
CA GLN A 62 -13.11 12.11 -20.17
C GLN A 62 -12.35 13.15 -21.03
N GLY A 63 -11.26 13.73 -20.53
CA GLY A 63 -10.44 14.71 -21.24
C GLY A 63 -10.92 16.16 -21.09
N LEU A 64 -11.84 16.46 -20.17
CA LEU A 64 -12.29 17.83 -19.94
C LEU A 64 -11.22 18.64 -19.18
N GLY A 65 -10.89 19.82 -19.70
CA GLY A 65 -10.01 20.76 -18.99
C GLY A 65 -10.66 21.29 -17.70
N TYR A 66 -9.83 21.57 -16.69
CA TYR A 66 -10.28 21.99 -15.35
C TYR A 66 -11.24 23.19 -15.33
N THR A 67 -11.17 24.08 -16.33
CA THR A 67 -12.07 25.23 -16.46
C THR A 67 -13.49 24.79 -16.84
N LYS A 68 -13.62 23.82 -17.77
CA LYS A 68 -14.93 23.26 -18.16
C LYS A 68 -15.53 22.46 -17.01
N ILE A 69 -14.70 21.70 -16.30
CA ILE A 69 -15.10 20.95 -15.09
C ILE A 69 -15.62 21.90 -14.02
N HIS A 70 -14.92 23.00 -13.72
CA HIS A 70 -15.37 23.99 -12.73
C HIS A 70 -16.75 24.57 -13.07
N ARG A 71 -16.96 24.90 -14.34
CA ARG A 71 -18.26 25.38 -14.84
C ARG A 71 -19.36 24.35 -14.62
N TYR A 72 -19.14 23.10 -15.05
CA TYR A 72 -20.09 22.00 -14.86
C TYR A 72 -20.48 21.83 -13.38
N LEU A 73 -19.48 21.83 -12.49
CA LEU A 73 -19.72 21.64 -11.05
C LEU A 73 -20.59 22.77 -10.47
N ARG A 74 -20.35 24.03 -10.87
CA ARG A 74 -21.20 25.16 -10.44
C ARG A 74 -22.62 25.07 -10.98
N GLU A 75 -22.78 24.75 -12.26
CA GLU A 75 -24.09 24.65 -12.92
C GLU A 75 -24.93 23.48 -12.36
N ASN A 76 -24.28 22.42 -11.89
CA ASN A 76 -24.94 21.23 -11.32
C ASN A 76 -25.01 21.23 -9.78
N GLY A 77 -24.79 22.37 -9.12
CA GLY A 77 -24.99 22.52 -7.68
C GLY A 77 -23.97 21.82 -6.78
N TYR A 78 -22.77 21.49 -7.28
CA TYR A 78 -21.70 20.93 -6.45
C TYR A 78 -21.07 22.00 -5.54
N GLU A 79 -20.67 21.60 -4.34
CA GLU A 79 -19.93 22.44 -3.40
C GLU A 79 -18.48 22.67 -3.89
N VAL A 80 -18.28 23.74 -4.67
CA VAL A 80 -16.97 24.15 -5.17
C VAL A 80 -16.68 25.62 -4.89
N GLY A 81 -15.40 25.93 -4.66
CA GLY A 81 -14.95 27.30 -4.47
C GLY A 81 -15.18 28.18 -5.70
N LYS A 82 -15.20 29.51 -5.49
CA LYS A 82 -15.41 30.49 -6.56
C LYS A 82 -14.36 30.38 -7.68
N SER A 83 -13.11 30.10 -7.32
CA SER A 83 -12.00 30.01 -8.28
C SER A 83 -11.94 28.67 -9.01
N ARG A 84 -11.80 28.74 -10.34
CA ARG A 84 -11.52 27.58 -11.21
C ARG A 84 -10.22 26.85 -10.87
N THR A 85 -9.24 27.56 -10.29
CA THR A 85 -7.96 26.95 -9.86
C THR A 85 -8.13 25.96 -8.73
N CYS A 86 -9.28 26.00 -8.02
CA CYS A 86 -9.62 25.00 -7.02
C CYS A 86 -9.66 23.59 -7.65
N VAL A 87 -10.27 23.45 -8.84
CA VAL A 87 -10.35 22.17 -9.57
C VAL A 87 -8.96 21.70 -10.03
N ASP A 88 -8.14 22.59 -10.58
CA ASP A 88 -6.74 22.27 -10.94
C ASP A 88 -5.95 21.73 -9.74
N SER A 89 -6.07 22.39 -8.58
CA SER A 89 -5.41 21.93 -7.35
C SER A 89 -5.94 20.57 -6.87
N MET A 90 -7.22 20.27 -7.08
CA MET A 90 -7.80 18.96 -6.74
C MET A 90 -7.19 17.88 -7.62
N ILE A 91 -7.13 18.10 -8.94
CA ILE A 91 -6.53 17.16 -9.90
C ILE A 91 -5.08 16.89 -9.54
N LYS A 92 -4.26 17.93 -9.31
CA LYS A 92 -2.86 17.77 -8.89
C LYS A 92 -2.71 16.94 -7.62
N LYS A 93 -3.58 17.17 -6.62
CA LYS A 93 -3.56 16.41 -5.37
C LYS A 93 -4.01 14.96 -5.55
N MET A 94 -4.99 14.69 -6.42
CA MET A 94 -5.41 13.33 -6.78
C MET A 94 -4.28 12.58 -7.48
N ASN A 95 -3.65 13.18 -8.49
CA ASN A 95 -2.53 12.57 -9.20
C ASN A 95 -1.36 12.26 -8.27
N LYS A 96 -1.01 13.19 -7.37
CA LYS A 96 0.04 12.96 -6.36
C LYS A 96 -0.30 11.82 -5.40
N ARG A 97 -1.58 11.71 -4.98
CA ARG A 97 -2.05 10.57 -4.17
C ARG A 97 -1.94 9.26 -4.94
N ASN A 98 -2.43 9.22 -6.18
CA ASN A 98 -2.40 8.02 -7.00
C ASN A 98 -0.95 7.57 -7.27
N GLN A 99 -0.04 8.51 -7.53
CA GLN A 99 1.40 8.23 -7.64
C GLN A 99 1.96 7.65 -6.33
N PHE A 100 1.57 8.20 -5.18
CA PHE A 100 2.03 7.71 -3.89
C PHE A 100 1.53 6.29 -3.60
N PHE A 101 0.25 6.01 -3.87
CA PHE A 101 -0.39 4.71 -3.62
C PHE A 101 -0.02 3.62 -4.63
N SER A 102 0.42 3.99 -5.83
CA SER A 102 0.87 3.05 -6.86
C SER A 102 2.31 2.57 -6.68
N GLN A 103 3.02 3.06 -5.65
CA GLN A 103 4.34 2.57 -5.32
C GLN A 103 4.30 1.08 -4.92
N PRO A 104 5.23 0.26 -5.42
CA PRO A 104 5.28 -1.16 -5.09
C PRO A 104 5.58 -1.36 -3.59
N ILE A 105 4.97 -2.39 -3.02
CA ILE A 105 5.35 -2.91 -1.70
C ILE A 105 6.47 -3.92 -1.95
N LEU A 106 7.60 -3.73 -1.27
CA LEU A 106 8.75 -4.63 -1.38
C LEU A 106 8.85 -5.43 -0.09
N ASP A 107 8.79 -6.75 -0.19
CA ASP A 107 8.99 -7.67 0.93
C ASP A 107 10.04 -8.71 0.59
N GLY A 108 10.70 -9.23 1.63
CA GLY A 108 11.75 -10.21 1.44
C GLY A 108 12.13 -10.90 2.74
N ILE A 109 12.43 -12.19 2.62
CA ILE A 109 13.07 -12.98 3.68
C ILE A 109 14.58 -12.84 3.49
N GLY A 110 15.25 -12.28 4.50
CA GLY A 110 16.70 -12.23 4.61
C GLY A 110 17.20 -13.18 5.70
N ASN A 111 18.52 -13.38 5.75
CA ASN A 111 19.31 -14.06 6.80
C ASN A 111 18.56 -15.18 7.56
N PHE A 112 18.84 -16.43 7.24
CA PHE A 112 18.35 -17.56 8.04
C PHE A 112 19.42 -18.05 9.02
N ARG A 113 18.99 -18.45 10.21
CA ARG A 113 19.85 -19.15 11.19
C ARG A 113 19.03 -20.16 11.97
N VAL A 114 19.67 -21.24 12.39
CA VAL A 114 19.10 -22.20 13.34
C VAL A 114 19.65 -21.88 14.72
N LYS A 115 18.78 -21.71 15.72
CA LYS A 115 19.17 -21.58 17.12
C LYS A 115 18.57 -22.72 17.94
N MET A 116 19.38 -23.30 18.81
CA MET A 116 18.90 -24.21 19.86
C MET A 116 18.41 -23.35 21.03
N ILE A 117 17.15 -23.49 21.42
CA ILE A 117 16.55 -22.76 22.55
C ILE A 117 16.22 -23.77 23.64
N GLU A 118 16.65 -23.51 24.87
CA GLU A 118 16.30 -24.32 26.04
C GLU A 118 14.84 -24.07 26.44
N VAL A 119 14.10 -25.14 26.78
CA VAL A 119 12.70 -25.09 27.22
C VAL A 119 12.60 -24.90 28.72
#